data_AF-A0AAE0KZC3-F1
#
_entry.id   AF-A0AAE0KZC3-F1
#
_cell.length_a   1.000
_cell.length_b   1.000
_cell.length_c   1.000
_cell.angle_alpha   90.00
_cell.angle_beta   90.00
_cell.angle_gamma   90.00
#
_symmetry.space_group_name_H-M   'P 1'
#
loop_
_entity.id
_entity.type
_entity.pdbx_description
1 polymer ?
#
loop_
_entity_poly.entity_id
_entity_poly.type
_entity_poly.pdbx_seq_one_letter_code
_entity_poly.pdbx_strand_id
1 'polypeptide(L)'
;MRRVGGGNATQPLAALLMKNLSMPVNCQSAEQILVRCGQWGPHHFHDGLLRRAGVTPHFSEEVEKAAEELAEAAAIDGALSADKNLENRVDLTHLKVFTIDDALTVEIDDGISVEALSDGRHRIWVHIADPSRLVQPGEA
;
A
#
# COMPACT_ATOMS: atom_id res chain seq x y z
N MET A 1 60.65 4.33 -20.27
CA MET A 1 60.15 4.01 -18.90
C MET A 1 58.77 3.38 -19.05
N ARG A 2 58.69 2.05 -19.06
CA ARG A 2 57.41 1.31 -19.11
C ARG A 2 56.70 1.46 -17.76
N ARG A 3 55.40 1.76 -17.76
CA ARG A 3 54.52 1.35 -16.67
C ARG A 3 53.47 0.39 -17.23
N VAL A 4 53.58 -0.84 -16.76
CA VAL A 4 52.60 -1.91 -16.81
C VAL A 4 51.80 -1.83 -15.50
N GLY A 5 50.52 -2.24 -15.55
CA GLY A 5 49.65 -2.48 -14.39
C GLY A 5 48.37 -1.63 -14.46
N GLY A 6 47.19 -2.13 -14.84
CA GLY A 6 46.67 -3.48 -14.62
C GLY A 6 45.99 -3.54 -13.26
N GLY A 7 44.84 -2.89 -13.14
CA GLY A 7 43.98 -2.91 -11.95
C GLY A 7 42.53 -2.89 -12.43
N ASN A 8 41.94 -4.08 -12.52
CA ASN A 8 40.59 -4.33 -12.99
C ASN A 8 39.61 -3.70 -11.98
N ALA A 9 39.17 -2.47 -12.22
CA ALA A 9 37.99 -1.95 -11.55
C ALA A 9 36.86 -2.89 -11.96
N THR A 10 36.38 -3.70 -11.02
CA THR A 10 35.26 -4.62 -11.20
C THR A 10 34.12 -3.82 -11.80
N GLN A 11 33.92 -3.92 -13.12
CA GLN A 11 32.75 -3.34 -13.74
C GLN A 11 31.57 -4.01 -13.06
N PRO A 12 30.62 -3.25 -12.48
CA PRO A 12 29.48 -3.85 -11.81
C PRO A 12 28.81 -4.81 -12.80
N LEU A 13 28.47 -6.01 -12.33
CA LEU A 13 27.98 -7.13 -13.17
C LEU A 13 26.90 -6.67 -14.17
N ALA A 14 26.03 -5.74 -13.76
CA ALA A 14 25.02 -5.10 -14.60
C ALA A 14 25.60 -4.41 -15.85
N ALA A 15 26.69 -3.66 -15.72
CA ALA A 15 27.36 -2.98 -16.83
C ALA A 15 28.01 -3.97 -17.81
N LEU A 16 28.54 -5.09 -17.32
CA LEU A 16 29.09 -6.15 -18.16
C LEU A 16 27.98 -6.88 -18.93
N LEU A 17 26.88 -7.21 -18.25
CA LEU A 17 25.70 -7.83 -18.87
C LEU A 17 25.12 -6.94 -19.97
N MET A 18 24.92 -5.65 -19.71
CA MET A 18 24.40 -4.71 -20.72
C MET A 18 25.34 -4.60 -21.93
N LYS A 19 26.65 -4.52 -21.72
CA LYS A 19 27.64 -4.51 -22.83
C LYS A 19 27.60 -5.79 -23.65
N ASN A 20 27.55 -6.96 -23.01
CA ASN A 20 27.48 -8.24 -23.71
C ASN A 20 26.18 -8.41 -24.51
N LEU A 21 25.08 -7.82 -24.03
CA LEU A 21 23.80 -7.79 -24.73
C LEU A 21 23.71 -6.66 -25.78
N SER A 22 24.81 -5.93 -26.03
CA SER A 22 24.84 -4.77 -26.95
C SER A 22 23.82 -3.69 -26.60
N MET A 23 23.53 -3.51 -25.30
CA MET A 23 22.61 -2.50 -24.79
C MET A 23 23.39 -1.33 -24.15
N PRO A 24 22.85 -0.10 -24.21
CA PRO A 24 23.41 1.03 -23.49
C PRO A 24 23.54 0.74 -21.98
N VAL A 25 24.60 1.23 -21.33
CA VAL A 25 24.75 1.09 -19.87
C VAL A 25 23.94 2.19 -19.18
N ASN A 26 22.64 1.96 -19.01
CA ASN A 26 21.72 2.85 -18.32
C ASN A 26 20.59 2.07 -17.62
N CYS A 27 19.84 2.75 -16.75
CA CYS A 27 18.73 2.14 -16.01
C CYS A 27 17.65 1.55 -16.94
N GLN A 28 17.32 2.24 -18.02
CA GLN A 28 16.31 1.79 -18.98
C GLN A 28 16.67 0.44 -19.63
N SER A 29 17.96 0.23 -19.94
CA SER A 29 18.44 -1.03 -20.49
C SER A 29 18.43 -2.15 -19.47
N ALA A 30 18.74 -1.84 -18.20
CA ALA A 30 18.63 -2.80 -17.11
C ALA A 30 17.16 -3.23 -16.86
N GLU A 31 16.23 -2.28 -16.85
CA GLU A 31 14.79 -2.55 -16.73
C GLU A 31 14.28 -3.44 -17.88
N GLN A 32 14.66 -3.12 -19.12
CA GLN A 32 14.30 -3.93 -20.29
C GLN A 32 14.83 -5.37 -20.21
N ILE A 33 16.04 -5.58 -19.68
CA ILE A 33 16.59 -6.92 -19.46
C ILE A 33 15.75 -7.67 -18.43
N LEU A 34 15.41 -7.04 -17.30
CA LEU A 34 14.59 -7.65 -16.25
C LEU A 34 13.19 -8.04 -16.74
N VAL A 35 12.58 -7.20 -17.59
CA VAL A 35 11.29 -7.52 -18.22
C VAL A 35 11.43 -8.69 -19.20
N ARG A 36 12.45 -8.68 -20.07
CA ARG A 36 12.69 -9.76 -21.04
C ARG A 36 13.00 -11.10 -20.38
N CYS A 37 13.65 -11.09 -19.23
CA CYS A 37 13.94 -12.29 -18.44
C CYS A 37 12.73 -12.79 -17.62
N GLY A 38 11.57 -12.13 -17.74
CA GLY A 38 10.37 -12.46 -16.98
C GLY A 38 10.50 -12.21 -15.48
N GLN A 39 11.55 -11.51 -15.05
CA GLN A 39 11.72 -11.13 -13.65
C GLN A 39 10.77 -10.00 -13.29
N TRP A 40 10.52 -9.08 -14.25
CA TRP A 40 9.55 -8.00 -14.13
C TRP A 40 8.45 -8.15 -15.20
N GLY A 41 7.21 -7.79 -14.89
CA GLY A 41 6.11 -7.85 -15.86
C GLY A 41 6.15 -6.71 -16.90
N PRO A 42 5.50 -6.87 -18.06
CA PRO A 42 5.54 -5.92 -19.18
C PRO A 42 4.90 -4.55 -18.88
N HIS A 43 4.07 -4.46 -17.84
CA HIS A 43 3.37 -3.23 -17.43
C HIS A 43 3.91 -2.61 -16.12
N HIS A 44 5.10 -3.06 -15.66
CA HIS A 44 5.76 -2.59 -14.43
C HIS A 44 6.38 -1.19 -14.52
N PHE A 45 5.84 -0.29 -15.35
CA PHE A 45 6.32 1.10 -15.40
C PHE A 45 6.19 1.78 -14.03
N HIS A 46 5.12 1.46 -13.29
CA HIS A 46 4.89 1.96 -11.93
C HIS A 46 5.87 1.34 -10.93
N ASP A 47 6.06 0.02 -10.95
CA ASP A 47 7.01 -0.67 -10.07
C ASP A 47 8.46 -0.23 -10.27
N GLY A 48 8.88 0.02 -11.51
CA GLY A 48 10.20 0.56 -11.81
C GLY A 48 10.40 1.94 -11.18
N LEU A 49 9.39 2.81 -11.23
CA LEU A 49 9.41 4.12 -10.58
C LEU A 49 9.42 4.01 -9.06
N LEU A 50 8.58 3.16 -8.47
CA LEU A 50 8.53 2.92 -7.03
C LEU A 50 9.88 2.41 -6.51
N ARG A 51 10.43 1.37 -7.15
CA ARG A 51 11.73 0.81 -6.75
C ARG A 51 12.88 1.81 -6.92
N ARG A 52 12.86 2.62 -7.98
CA ARG A 52 13.83 3.73 -8.16
C ARG A 52 13.71 4.80 -7.08
N ALA A 53 12.50 5.04 -6.57
CA ALA A 53 12.25 5.91 -5.44
C ALA A 53 12.59 5.24 -4.09
N GLY A 54 13.04 3.97 -4.09
CA GLY A 54 13.30 3.20 -2.88
C GLY A 54 12.03 2.67 -2.20
N VAL A 55 10.89 2.71 -2.89
CA VAL A 55 9.61 2.19 -2.40
C VAL A 55 9.46 0.74 -2.84
N THR A 56 9.31 -0.15 -1.86
CA THR A 56 8.99 -1.56 -2.10
C THR A 56 7.48 -1.69 -2.18
N PRO A 57 6.91 -2.34 -3.22
CA PRO A 57 5.46 -2.53 -3.35
C PRO A 57 4.91 -3.66 -2.47
N HIS A 58 5.75 -4.26 -1.63
CA HIS A 58 5.41 -5.37 -0.74
C HIS A 58 5.78 -4.99 0.69
N PHE A 59 4.96 -5.43 1.64
CA PHE A 59 5.28 -5.35 3.05
C PHE A 59 6.20 -6.51 3.45
N SER A 60 6.73 -6.49 4.67
CA SER A 60 7.50 -7.64 5.18
C SER A 60 6.54 -8.78 5.53
N GLU A 61 7.04 -10.02 5.53
CA GLU A 61 6.23 -11.20 5.85
C GLU A 61 5.63 -11.10 7.26
N GLU A 62 6.36 -10.48 8.20
CA GLU A 62 5.87 -10.23 9.55
C GLU A 62 4.67 -9.30 9.57
N VAL A 63 4.70 -8.22 8.77
CA VAL A 63 3.61 -7.24 8.67
C VAL A 63 2.39 -7.86 7.99
N GLU A 64 2.60 -8.61 6.89
CA GLU A 64 1.49 -9.27 6.18
C GLU A 64 0.80 -10.28 7.10
N LYS A 65 1.57 -11.09 7.82
CA LYS A 65 1.02 -12.05 8.79
C LYS A 65 0.26 -11.37 9.93
N ALA A 66 0.81 -10.28 10.49
CA ALA A 66 0.13 -9.53 11.56
C ALA A 66 -1.20 -8.93 11.06
N ALA A 67 -1.24 -8.43 9.83
CA ALA A 67 -2.46 -7.91 9.22
C ALA A 67 -3.52 -9.01 9.01
N GLU A 68 -3.10 -10.19 8.54
CA GLU A 68 -3.99 -11.37 8.40
C GLU A 68 -4.59 -11.80 9.75
N GLU A 69 -3.76 -11.92 10.79
CA GLU A 69 -4.22 -12.29 12.14
C GLU A 69 -5.23 -11.27 12.71
N LEU A 70 -5.00 -9.97 12.50
CA LEU A 70 -5.92 -8.92 12.90
C LEU A 70 -7.24 -8.97 12.11
N ALA A 71 -7.18 -9.22 10.81
CA ALA A 71 -8.36 -9.32 9.96
C ALA A 71 -9.22 -10.54 10.34
N GLU A 72 -8.60 -11.69 10.58
CA GLU A 72 -9.30 -12.89 11.06
C GLU A 72 -9.96 -12.66 12.41
N ALA A 73 -9.25 -12.04 13.36
CA ALA A 73 -9.81 -11.69 14.67
C ALA A 73 -10.99 -10.72 14.57
N ALA A 74 -10.95 -9.77 13.62
CA ALA A 74 -12.02 -8.82 13.37
C ALA A 74 -13.24 -9.43 12.66
N ALA A 75 -13.07 -10.53 11.92
CA ALA A 75 -14.14 -11.22 11.19
C ALA A 75 -15.03 -12.12 12.07
N ILE A 76 -14.62 -12.39 13.32
CA ILE A 76 -15.40 -13.23 14.24
C ILE A 76 -16.66 -12.47 14.70
N ASP A 77 -17.81 -13.14 14.55
CA ASP A 77 -19.13 -12.63 14.95
C ASP A 77 -19.12 -12.24 16.43
N GLY A 78 -19.30 -10.94 16.72
CA GLY A 78 -19.07 -10.36 18.06
C GLY A 78 -17.92 -9.36 18.14
N ALA A 79 -17.30 -8.98 17.02
CA ALA A 79 -16.25 -7.96 16.97
C ALA A 79 -16.60 -6.62 17.68
N LEU A 80 -17.88 -6.21 17.68
CA LEU A 80 -18.37 -5.07 18.48
C LEU A 80 -18.20 -5.28 19.99
N SER A 81 -18.36 -6.51 20.49
CA SER A 81 -18.20 -6.84 21.91
C SER A 81 -16.74 -6.84 22.38
N ALA A 82 -15.79 -6.99 21.46
CA ALA A 82 -14.36 -6.85 21.73
C ALA A 82 -13.90 -5.37 21.73
N ASP A 83 -14.78 -4.42 21.40
CA ASP A 83 -14.45 -3.01 21.42
C ASP A 83 -14.34 -2.47 22.84
N LYS A 84 -13.11 -2.15 23.26
CA LYS A 84 -12.84 -1.55 24.58
C LYS A 84 -13.47 -0.16 24.75
N ASN A 85 -13.82 0.52 23.65
CA ASN A 85 -14.43 1.84 23.64
C ASN A 85 -15.94 1.80 23.36
N LEU A 86 -16.59 0.63 23.44
CA LEU A 86 -18.00 0.48 23.10
C LEU A 86 -18.91 1.47 23.87
N GLU A 87 -18.62 1.72 25.15
CA GLU A 87 -19.37 2.66 26.00
C GLU A 87 -19.28 4.12 25.53
N ASN A 88 -18.21 4.47 24.80
CA ASN A 88 -17.98 5.82 24.27
C ASN A 88 -18.53 5.99 22.84
N ARG A 89 -19.07 4.93 22.23
CA ARG A 89 -19.66 5.02 20.89
C ARG A 89 -21.09 5.53 20.95
N VAL A 90 -21.43 6.40 20.01
CA VAL A 90 -22.80 6.88 19.82
C VAL A 90 -23.48 5.99 18.78
N ASP A 91 -24.61 5.40 19.14
CA ASP A 91 -25.42 4.61 18.22
C ASP A 91 -26.20 5.51 17.26
N LEU A 92 -25.77 5.50 16.00
CA LEU A 92 -26.41 6.20 14.89
C LEU A 92 -27.01 5.23 13.86
N THR A 93 -27.23 3.96 14.22
CA THR A 93 -27.74 2.92 13.29
C THR A 93 -29.14 3.20 12.73
N HIS A 94 -29.89 4.11 13.37
CA HIS A 94 -31.18 4.61 12.90
C HIS A 94 -31.05 5.61 11.73
N LEU A 95 -29.86 6.17 11.49
CA LEU A 95 -29.59 7.05 10.35
C LEU A 95 -29.15 6.24 9.14
N LYS A 96 -29.63 6.63 7.96
CA LYS A 96 -29.11 6.08 6.70
C LYS A 96 -27.72 6.63 6.44
N VAL A 97 -26.78 5.74 6.11
CA VAL A 97 -25.41 6.08 5.73
C VAL A 97 -25.25 5.85 4.22
N PHE A 98 -24.64 6.81 3.54
CA PHE A 98 -24.29 6.73 2.13
C PHE A 98 -22.78 6.83 1.97
N THR A 99 -22.20 5.95 1.18
CA THR A 99 -20.81 6.00 0.73
C THR A 99 -20.83 6.34 -0.76
N ILE A 100 -19.95 7.22 -1.22
CA ILE A 100 -19.97 7.74 -2.59
C ILE A 100 -18.59 7.53 -3.20
N ASP A 101 -18.47 6.43 -3.92
CA ASP A 101 -17.20 5.88 -4.36
C ASP A 101 -17.23 5.50 -5.84
N ASP A 102 -16.05 5.24 -6.40
CA ASP A 102 -15.94 4.62 -7.73
C ASP A 102 -16.43 3.16 -7.67
N ALA A 103 -16.91 2.64 -8.79
CA ALA A 103 -17.28 1.24 -8.93
C ALA A 103 -16.12 0.27 -8.68
N LEU A 104 -14.88 0.74 -8.80
CA LEU A 104 -13.67 -0.04 -8.52
C LEU A 104 -13.15 0.13 -7.09
N THR A 105 -13.80 0.93 -6.24
CA THR A 105 -13.39 1.09 -4.85
C THR A 105 -13.52 -0.23 -4.09
N VAL A 106 -12.45 -0.63 -3.42
CA VAL A 106 -12.37 -1.85 -2.59
C VAL A 106 -12.49 -1.53 -1.11
N GLU A 107 -11.89 -0.41 -0.68
CA GLU A 107 -11.83 0.03 0.71
C GLU A 107 -12.75 1.24 0.89
N ILE A 108 -13.65 1.16 1.89
CA ILE A 108 -14.62 2.21 2.19
C ILE A 108 -14.17 2.91 3.48
N ASP A 109 -13.67 4.12 3.33
CA ASP A 109 -13.12 4.90 4.45
C ASP A 109 -14.13 5.83 5.10
N ASP A 110 -15.13 6.30 4.35
CA ASP A 110 -16.08 7.29 4.82
C ASP A 110 -17.53 7.03 4.42
N GLY A 111 -18.43 7.66 5.17
CA GLY A 111 -19.85 7.66 4.89
C GLY A 111 -20.53 8.91 5.42
N ILE A 112 -21.64 9.29 4.80
CA ILE A 112 -22.38 10.50 5.13
C ILE A 112 -23.82 10.17 5.52
N SER A 113 -24.30 10.80 6.58
CA SER A 113 -25.73 10.84 6.94
C SER A 113 -26.21 12.28 7.04
N VAL A 114 -27.50 12.49 6.78
CA VAL A 114 -28.15 13.78 6.95
C VAL A 114 -29.35 13.62 7.87
N GLU A 115 -29.40 14.44 8.91
CA GLU A 115 -30.47 14.48 9.90
C GLU A 115 -31.17 15.86 9.82
N ALA A 116 -32.47 15.87 9.53
CA ALA A 116 -33.27 17.09 9.57
C ALA A 116 -33.61 17.46 11.01
N LEU A 117 -33.33 18.70 11.41
CA LEU A 117 -33.58 19.23 12.74
C LEU A 117 -34.93 19.96 12.80
N SER A 118 -35.49 20.08 14.00
CA SER A 118 -36.81 20.70 14.24
C SER A 118 -36.87 22.19 13.90
N ASP A 119 -35.73 22.88 13.82
CA ASP A 119 -35.60 24.28 13.46
C ASP A 119 -35.41 24.51 11.95
N GLY A 120 -35.57 23.46 11.14
CA GLY A 120 -35.43 23.51 9.69
C GLY A 120 -33.99 23.42 9.18
N ARG A 121 -32.99 23.30 10.07
CA ARG A 121 -31.60 23.04 9.69
C ARG A 121 -31.37 21.55 9.42
N HIS A 122 -30.25 21.25 8.78
CA HIS A 122 -29.77 19.89 8.61
C HIS A 122 -28.44 19.72 9.36
N ARG A 123 -28.31 18.61 10.08
CA ARG A 123 -27.02 18.14 10.60
C ARG A 123 -26.45 17.12 9.62
N ILE A 124 -25.20 17.34 9.23
CA ILE A 124 -24.45 16.39 8.41
C ILE A 124 -23.53 15.62 9.36
N TRP A 125 -23.58 14.30 9.26
CA TRP A 125 -22.65 13.40 9.92
C TRP A 125 -21.66 12.89 8.88
N VAL A 126 -20.37 12.99 9.21
CA VAL A 126 -19.28 12.37 8.44
C VAL A 126 -18.73 11.26 9.31
N HIS A 127 -18.95 10.02 8.89
CA HIS A 127 -18.49 8.81 9.54
C HIS A 127 -17.19 8.40 8.87
N ILE A 128 -16.16 8.09 9.65
CA ILE A 128 -14.87 7.61 9.15
C ILE A 128 -14.64 6.21 9.73
N ALA A 129 -14.10 5.31 8.92
CA ALA A 129 -13.66 3.99 9.35
C ALA A 129 -12.68 4.13 10.53
N ASP A 130 -12.73 3.19 11.47
CA ASP A 130 -11.92 3.21 12.68
C ASP A 130 -10.91 2.05 12.69
N PRO A 131 -9.89 2.08 11.81
CA PRO A 131 -8.83 1.05 11.82
C PRO A 131 -7.96 1.13 13.09
N SER A 132 -7.95 2.29 13.76
CA SER A 132 -7.19 2.51 15.00
C SER A 132 -7.66 1.64 16.17
N ARG A 133 -8.86 1.06 16.06
CA ARG A 133 -9.35 0.02 16.97
C ARG A 133 -8.51 -1.25 16.92
N LEU A 134 -7.95 -1.57 15.75
CA LEU A 134 -7.21 -2.80 15.50
C LEU A 134 -5.69 -2.58 15.54
N VAL A 135 -5.21 -1.38 15.17
CA VAL A 135 -3.78 -1.08 15.08
C VAL A 135 -3.44 0.10 15.99
N GLN A 136 -2.53 -0.09 16.95
CA GLN A 136 -2.08 1.00 17.82
C GLN A 136 -0.95 1.82 17.15
N PRO A 137 -0.84 3.12 17.48
CA PRO A 137 0.27 3.93 17.02
C PRO A 137 1.63 3.35 17.44
N GLY A 138 2.50 3.10 16.46
CA GLY A 138 3.84 2.57 16.68
C GLY A 138 3.96 1.04 16.64
N GLU A 139 2.86 0.32 16.41
CA GLU A 139 2.88 -1.09 16.03
C GLU A 139 3.24 -1.21 14.54
N ALA A 140 4.27 -2.00 14.25
CA ALA A 140 4.70 -2.46 12.94
C ALA A 140 5.34 -3.85 13.09
#